data_AF-W7DF64-F1
#
_entry.id   AF-W7DF64-F1
#
_cell.length_a   1.000
_cell.length_b   1.000
_cell.length_c   1.000
_cell.angle_alpha   90.00
_cell.angle_beta   90.00
_cell.angle_gamma   90.00
#
_symmetry.space_group_name_H-M   'P 1'
#
loop_
_entity.id
_entity.type
_entity.pdbx_description
1 polymer ?
#
loop_
_entity_poly.entity_id
_entity_poly.type
_entity_poly.pdbx_seq_one_letter_code
_entity_poly.pdbx_strand_id
1 'polypeptide(L)' 'MLLDLSNLHIWDDSGVEAIYKVIQQFESAGNTVRMIGLNKESRRMMRQLKSYLKNSSH' A
#
# COMPACT_ATOMS: atom_id res chain seq x y z
N MET A 1 5.63 -11.13 -4.36
CA MET A 1 5.05 -11.30 -3.01
C MET A 1 3.59 -10.88 -3.02
N LEU A 2 2.70 -11.56 -2.28
CA LEU A 2 1.29 -11.20 -2.13
C LEU A 2 1.06 -10.57 -0.74
N LEU A 3 0.50 -9.37 -0.70
CA LEU A 3 0.11 -8.69 0.53
C LEU A 3 -1.43 -8.66 0.61
N ASP A 4 -2.00 -9.39 1.57
CA ASP A 4 -3.44 -9.46 1.79
C ASP A 4 -3.86 -8.47 2.89
N LEU A 5 -4.68 -7.50 2.51
CA LEU A 5 -5.15 -6.41 3.36
C LEU A 5 -6.63 -6.56 3.74
N SER A 6 -7.25 -7.70 3.44
CA SER A 6 -8.71 -7.92 3.58
C SER A 6 -9.23 -7.76 5.00
N ASN A 7 -8.39 -8.00 6.02
CA ASN A 7 -8.76 -8.01 7.44
C ASN A 7 -8.21 -6.81 8.23
N LEU A 8 -7.51 -5.89 7.58
CA LEU A 8 -6.94 -4.73 8.28
C LEU A 8 -8.02 -3.65 8.50
N HIS A 9 -8.26 -3.35 9.77
CA HIS A 9 -9.27 -2.38 10.22
C HIS A 9 -8.67 -1.04 10.66
N ILE A 10 -7.33 -0.92 10.70
CA ILE A 10 -6.63 0.27 11.21
C ILE A 10 -5.94 0.97 10.03
N TRP A 11 -6.52 2.09 9.60
CA TRP A 11 -6.03 2.90 8.49
C TRP A 11 -6.03 4.38 8.87
N ASP A 12 -5.02 4.80 9.63
CA ASP A 12 -4.64 6.19 9.72
C ASP A 12 -3.53 6.50 8.69
N ASP A 13 -3.18 7.77 8.56
CA ASP A 13 -2.20 8.21 7.56
C ASP A 13 -0.82 7.58 7.82
N SER A 14 -0.51 7.26 9.08
CA SER A 14 0.75 6.63 9.47
C SER A 14 0.84 5.14 9.08
N GLY A 15 -0.24 4.37 9.24
CA GLY A 15 -0.30 2.96 8.82
C GLY A 15 -0.16 2.80 7.30
N VAL A 16 -0.74 3.72 6.52
CA VAL A 16 -0.61 3.72 5.05
C VAL A 16 0.82 4.01 4.62
N GLU A 17 1.48 4.97 5.26
CA GLU A 17 2.87 5.32 4.97
C GLU A 17 3.84 4.17 5.30
N ALA A 18 3.60 3.46 6.41
CA ALA A 18 4.40 2.31 6.80
C ALA A 18 4.33 1.17 5.76
N ILE A 19 3.12 0.84 5.30
CA ILE A 19 2.93 -0.18 4.25
C ILE A 19 3.61 0.25 2.95
N TYR A 20 3.50 1.52 2.58
CA TYR A 20 4.15 2.06 1.40
C TYR A 20 5.67 1.87 1.44
N LYS A 21 6.33 2.19 2.56
CA LYS A 21 7.77 2.00 2.75
C LYS A 21 8.20 0.55 2.59
N VAL A 22 7.42 -0.38 3.14
CA VAL A 22 7.67 -1.82 3.00
C VAL A 22 7.59 -2.25 1.54
N ILE A 23 6.54 -1.81 0.82
CA ILE A 23 6.38 -2.11 -0.62
C ILE A 23 7.59 -1.60 -1.42
N GLN A 24 7.98 -0.34 -1.21
CA GLN A 24 9.12 0.27 -1.89
C GLN A 24 10.43 -0.46 -1.63
N GLN A 25 10.66 -0.94 -0.41
CA GLN A 25 11.87 -1.71 -0.09
C GLN A 25 11.90 -3.04 -0.84
N PHE A 26 10.77 -3.75 -0.93
CA PHE A 26 10.68 -4.99 -1.68
C PHE A 26 10.82 -4.78 -3.20
N GLU A 27 10.18 -3.74 -3.75
CA GLU A 27 10.26 -3.40 -5.17
C GLU A 27 11.67 -2.93 -5.57
N SER A 28 12.32 -2.13 -4.73
CA SER A 28 13.73 -1.72 -4.91
C SER A 28 14.69 -2.91 -4.91
N ALA A 29 14.38 -3.95 -4.14
CA ALA A 29 15.11 -5.22 -4.17
C ALA A 29 14.77 -6.13 -5.36
N GLY A 30 14.01 -5.64 -6.35
CA GLY A 30 13.61 -6.37 -7.55
C GLY A 30 12.41 -7.29 -7.38
N ASN A 31 11.71 -7.24 -6.24
CA ASN A 31 10.55 -8.08 -5.97
C ASN A 31 9.25 -7.36 -6.31
N THR A 32 8.46 -7.93 -7.23
CA THR A 32 7.12 -7.42 -7.49
C THR A 32 6.18 -7.72 -6.32
N VAL A 33 5.54 -6.67 -5.79
CA VAL A 33 4.51 -6.79 -4.74
C VAL A 33 3.13 -6.67 -5.36
N ARG A 34 2.22 -7.60 -5.03
CA ARG A 34 0.81 -7.58 -5.43
C ARG A 34 -0.05 -7.45 -4.18
N MET A 35 -0.98 -6.49 -4.18
CA MET A 35 -1.89 -6.26 -3.05
C MET A 35 -3.30 -6.77 -3.37
N ILE A 36 -3.94 -7.42 -2.40
CA ILE A 36 -5.35 -7.83 -2.46
C ILE A 36 -6.07 -7.41 -1.18
N GLY A 37 -7.41 -7.50 -1.16
CA GLY A 37 -8.19 -7.21 0.06
C GLY A 37 -8.56 -5.75 0.29
N LEU A 38 -8.20 -4.86 -0.63
CA LEU A 38 -8.64 -3.47 -0.65
C LEU A 38 -10.07 -3.38 -1.22
N ASN A 39 -11.07 -3.71 -0.41
CA ASN A 39 -12.48 -3.66 -0.81
C ASN A 39 -13.08 -2.24 -0.70
N LYS A 40 -14.41 -2.11 -0.82
CA LYS A 40 -15.12 -0.81 -0.77
C LYS A 40 -14.90 -0.03 0.54
N GLU A 41 -14.59 -0.68 1.65
CA GLU A 41 -14.29 -0.02 2.93
C GLU A 41 -12.89 0.63 2.90
N SER A 42 -11.96 0.04 2.15
CA SER A 42 -10.58 0.50 1.99
C SER A 42 -10.41 1.64 0.98
N ARG A 43 -11.50 2.26 0.48
CA ARG A 43 -11.45 3.30 -0.57
C ARG A 43 -10.61 4.52 -0.19
N ARG A 44 -10.60 4.90 1.10
CA ARG A 44 -9.75 6.00 1.59
C ARG A 44 -8.27 5.63 1.46
N MET A 45 -7.90 4.45 1.93
CA MET A 45 -6.53 3.94 1.84
C MET A 45 -6.06 3.84 0.39
N MET A 46 -6.87 3.31 -0.52
CA MET A 46 -6.52 3.20 -1.94
C MET A 46 -6.14 4.55 -2.56
N ARG A 47 -6.84 5.62 -2.17
CA ARG A 47 -6.51 6.98 -2.64
C ARG A 47 -5.16 7.46 -2.10
N GLN A 48 -4.90 7.20 -0.82
CA GLN A 48 -3.64 7.59 -0.18
C GLN A 48 -2.46 6.82 -0.80
N LEU A 49 -2.55 5.49 -0.90
CA LEU A 49 -1.53 4.66 -1.56
C LEU A 49 -1.27 5.11 -3.00
N LYS A 50 -2.32 5.37 -3.78
CA LYS A 50 -2.16 5.89 -5.15
C LYS A 50 -1.45 7.25 -5.17
N SER A 51 -1.73 8.13 -4.21
CA SER A 51 -1.05 9.41 -4.09
C SER A 51 0.45 9.22 -3.79
N TYR A 52 0.80 8.31 -2.87
CA TYR A 52 2.19 8.02 -2.54
C TYR A 52 2.95 7.40 -3.71
N LEU A 53 2.35 6.41 -4.39
CA LEU A 53 2.96 5.77 -5.57
C LEU A 53 3.14 6.73 -6.75
N LYS A 54 2.20 7.67 -6.95
CA LYS A 54 2.31 8.68 -8.03
C LYS A 54 3.45 9.67 -7.77
N ASN A 55 3.71 9.99 -6.51
CA ASN A 55 4.72 10.98 -6.12
C ASN A 55 6.16 10.42 -6.09
N SER A 56 6.37 9.09 -6.14
CA SER A 56 7.71 8.49 -6.21
C SER A 56 8.24 8.27 -7.64
N SER A 57 7.44 8.61 -8.65
CA SER A 57 7.88 8.61 -10.06
C SER A 57 8.52 9.94 -10.49
N HIS A 58 9.08 10.70 -9.55
CA HIS A 58 9.83 11.93 -9.79
C HIS A 58 11.16 11.93 -9.04
#